data_AF-A0A3D5VBP6-F1
#
_entry.id   AF-A0A3D5VBP6-F1
#
_cell.length_a   1.000
_cell.length_b   1.000
_cell.length_c   1.000
_cell.angle_alpha   90.00
_cell.angle_beta   90.00
_cell.angle_gamma   90.00
#
_symmetry.space_group_name_H-M   'P 1'
#
loop_
_entity.id
_entity.type
_entity.pdbx_description
1 polymer ?
#
loop_
_entity_poly.entity_id
_entity_poly.type
_entity_poly.pdbx_seq_one_letter_code
_entity_poly.pdbx_strand_id
1 'polypeptide(L)'
;MLEYSYIAIAIVVLLILLTVFLVSRKKRNRALEPGKANLDKKLAKTKKSLMGRISELLNLRKKIDDELLEDIEEILLQADVGVQTTSEIVSRLKERIRNENISEPETVKTVLKEIVRKLMLSDYS
;
A
#
# COMPACT_ATOMS: atom_id res chain seq x y z
N MET A 1 19.45 -38.77 -47.79
CA MET A 1 20.52 -38.08 -47.02
C MET A 1 20.19 -36.63 -46.70
N LEU A 2 19.69 -35.82 -47.64
CA LEU A 2 19.38 -34.40 -47.39
C LEU A 2 18.23 -34.16 -46.39
N GLU A 3 17.19 -34.99 -46.40
CA GLU A 3 16.05 -34.84 -45.47
C GLU A 3 16.44 -34.98 -43.99
N TYR A 4 17.33 -35.93 -43.67
CA TYR A 4 17.85 -36.09 -42.31
C TYR A 4 18.68 -34.90 -41.84
N SER A 5 19.38 -34.23 -42.76
CA SER A 5 20.18 -33.04 -42.45
C SER A 5 19.27 -31.86 -42.09
N TYR A 6 18.16 -31.68 -42.81
CA TYR A 6 17.18 -30.64 -42.50
C TYR A 6 16.47 -30.87 -41.17
N ILE A 7 16.03 -32.11 -40.89
CA ILE A 7 15.39 -32.47 -39.62
C ILE A 7 16.36 -32.26 -38.45
N ALA A 8 17.63 -32.63 -38.60
CA ALA A 8 18.65 -32.43 -37.58
C ALA A 8 18.86 -30.93 -37.28
N ILE A 9 18.95 -30.09 -38.31
CA ILE A 9 19.10 -28.64 -38.14
C ILE A 9 17.85 -28.03 -37.47
N ALA A 10 16.65 -28.44 -37.89
CA ALA A 10 15.40 -27.95 -37.30
C ALA A 10 15.28 -28.27 -35.81
N ILE A 11 15.69 -29.48 -35.38
CA ILE A 11 15.71 -29.89 -33.98
C ILE A 11 16.71 -29.06 -33.18
N VAL A 12 17.93 -28.85 -33.71
CA VAL A 12 18.96 -28.05 -33.04
C VAL A 12 18.49 -26.59 -32.86
N VAL A 13 17.88 -25.99 -33.89
CA VAL A 13 17.32 -24.64 -33.83
C VAL A 13 16.18 -24.57 -32.80
N LEU A 14 15.29 -25.57 -32.76
CA LEU A 14 14.19 -25.62 -31.79
C LEU A 14 14.72 -25.72 -30.35
N LEU A 15 15.76 -26.52 -30.09
CA LEU A 15 16.39 -26.64 -28.78
C LEU A 15 17.07 -25.33 -28.35
N ILE A 16 17.74 -24.65 -29.26
CA ILE A 16 18.33 -23.32 -29.02
C ILE A 16 17.21 -22.31 -28.69
N LEU A 17 16.13 -22.28 -29.48
CA LEU A 17 15.01 -21.38 -29.21
C LEU A 17 14.31 -21.70 -27.88
N LEU A 18 14.17 -22.99 -27.53
CA LEU A 18 13.58 -23.43 -26.28
C LEU A 18 14.44 -22.99 -25.08
N THR A 19 15.76 -23.13 -25.16
CA THR A 19 16.67 -22.69 -24.09
C THR A 19 16.65 -21.17 -23.93
N VAL A 20 16.67 -20.42 -25.03
CA VAL A 20 16.54 -18.94 -25.01
C VAL A 20 15.17 -18.51 -24.44
N PHE A 21 14.10 -19.22 -24.80
CA PHE A 21 12.74 -18.95 -24.32
C PHE A 21 12.57 -19.23 -22.83
N LEU A 22 13.14 -20.33 -22.32
CA LEU A 22 13.11 -20.69 -20.90
C LEU A 22 13.95 -19.72 -20.05
N VAL A 23 15.07 -19.22 -20.56
CA VAL A 23 15.89 -18.20 -19.89
C VAL A 23 15.16 -16.85 -19.82
N SER A 24 14.30 -16.53 -20.79
CA SER A 24 13.57 -15.25 -20.87
C SER A 24 12.31 -15.16 -19.98
N ARG A 25 12.02 -16.19 -19.16
CA ARG A 25 10.87 -16.18 -18.22
C ARG A 25 11.21 -15.76 -16.79
N LYS A 26 12.43 -15.28 -16.53
CA LYS A 26 12.82 -14.82 -15.18
C LYS A 26 12.40 -13.38 -14.93
N LYS A 27 11.32 -13.27 -14.15
CA LYS A 27 10.88 -12.09 -13.39
C LYS A 27 10.36 -10.92 -14.24
N ARG A 28 9.06 -10.96 -14.48
CA ARG A 28 8.23 -9.76 -14.68
C ARG A 28 8.13 -9.00 -13.36
N ASN A 29 9.25 -8.48 -12.87
CA ASN A 29 9.24 -7.41 -11.90
C ASN A 29 9.05 -6.13 -12.71
N ARG A 30 7.86 -5.54 -12.61
CA ARG A 30 7.63 -4.14 -13.03
C ARG A 30 8.81 -3.32 -12.53
N ALA A 31 9.56 -2.73 -13.45
CA ALA A 31 10.55 -1.73 -13.13
C ALA A 31 9.79 -0.61 -12.39
N LEU A 32 9.95 -0.59 -11.07
CA LEU A 32 9.56 0.56 -10.27
C LEU A 32 10.60 1.62 -10.59
N GLU A 33 10.14 2.68 -11.23
CA GLU A 33 10.93 3.88 -11.50
C GLU A 33 11.75 4.25 -10.24
N PRO A 34 13.07 4.47 -10.34
CA PRO A 34 13.95 4.67 -9.18
C PRO A 34 13.59 5.92 -8.34
N GLY A 35 12.70 6.80 -8.84
CA GLY A 35 12.08 7.89 -8.09
C GLY A 35 10.89 7.49 -7.20
N LYS A 36 10.02 6.56 -7.63
CA LYS A 36 8.81 6.15 -6.87
C LYS A 36 9.12 5.17 -5.74
N ALA A 37 10.03 4.23 -5.97
CA ALA A 37 10.37 3.19 -4.98
C ALA A 37 10.97 3.74 -3.67
N ASN A 38 11.60 4.91 -3.72
CA ASN A 38 12.17 5.58 -2.54
C ASN A 38 11.14 6.46 -1.82
N LEU A 39 10.20 7.09 -2.54
CA LEU A 39 9.09 7.83 -1.94
C LEU A 39 8.12 6.88 -1.24
N ASP A 40 7.74 5.77 -1.88
CA ASP A 40 6.89 4.74 -1.28
C ASP A 40 7.51 4.13 -0.03
N LYS A 41 8.84 3.93 -0.01
CA LYS A 41 9.57 3.42 1.17
C LYS A 41 9.68 4.45 2.29
N LYS A 42 9.88 5.73 1.96
CA LYS A 42 9.94 6.82 2.96
C LYS A 42 8.55 7.06 3.56
N LEU A 43 7.52 7.14 2.73
CA LEU A 43 6.11 7.21 3.14
C LEU A 43 5.68 5.97 3.92
N ALA A 44 6.14 4.78 3.56
CA ALA A 44 5.85 3.56 4.33
C ALA A 44 6.46 3.60 5.73
N LYS A 45 7.63 4.23 5.91
CA LYS A 45 8.26 4.39 7.23
C LYS A 45 7.49 5.40 8.10
N THR A 46 7.07 6.52 7.52
CA THR A 46 6.21 7.52 8.17
C THR A 46 4.85 6.94 8.53
N LYS A 47 4.20 6.23 7.59
CA LYS A 47 2.94 5.52 7.81
C LYS A 47 3.05 4.48 8.92
N LYS A 48 4.16 3.75 9.01
CA LYS A 48 4.35 2.75 10.07
C LYS A 48 4.48 3.40 11.45
N SER A 49 5.23 4.51 11.55
CA SER A 49 5.40 5.25 12.82
C SER A 49 4.08 5.92 13.26
N LEU A 50 3.39 6.59 12.34
CA LEU A 50 2.07 7.18 12.54
C LEU A 50 1.05 6.16 13.04
N MET A 51 0.96 5.02 12.36
CA MET A 51 0.02 3.95 12.74
C MET A 51 0.39 3.28 14.07
N GLY A 52 1.66 3.32 14.47
CA GLY A 52 2.10 2.88 15.80
C GLY A 52 1.56 3.78 16.90
N ARG A 53 1.76 5.09 16.76
CA ARG A 53 1.29 6.11 17.72
C ARG A 53 -0.23 6.08 17.90
N ILE A 54 -0.97 5.99 16.80
CA ILE A 54 -2.43 5.87 16.85
C ILE A 54 -2.86 4.56 17.51
N SER A 55 -2.13 3.47 17.29
CA SER A 55 -2.46 2.20 17.94
C SER A 55 -2.20 2.23 19.44
N GLU A 56 -1.18 2.95 19.91
CA GLU A 56 -0.94 3.17 21.34
C GLU A 56 -2.05 4.01 21.96
N LEU A 57 -2.45 5.10 21.31
CA LEU A 57 -3.56 5.96 21.73
C LEU A 57 -4.88 5.17 21.87
N LEU A 58 -5.22 4.36 20.87
CA LEU A 58 -6.43 3.52 20.88
C LEU A 58 -6.40 2.40 21.92
N ASN A 59 -5.22 1.92 22.31
CA ASN A 59 -5.08 0.97 23.41
C ASN A 59 -5.28 1.63 24.78
N LEU A 60 -4.91 2.90 24.91
CA LEU A 60 -5.08 3.68 26.14
C LEU A 60 -6.53 4.14 26.32
N ARG A 61 -7.19 4.57 25.23
CA ARG A 61 -8.59 5.02 25.24
C ARG A 61 -9.53 3.88 24.86
N LYS A 62 -10.27 3.38 25.84
CA LYS A 62 -11.27 2.30 25.65
C LYS A 62 -12.58 2.74 24.98
N LYS A 63 -12.76 4.05 24.77
CA LYS A 63 -13.98 4.63 24.24
C LYS A 63 -13.67 5.48 23.02
N ILE A 64 -14.58 5.42 22.05
CA ILE A 64 -14.58 6.28 20.88
C ILE A 64 -15.39 7.52 21.23
N ASP A 65 -14.70 8.59 21.57
CA ASP A 65 -15.26 9.91 21.87
C ASP A 65 -14.62 11.00 21.00
N ASP A 66 -15.12 12.22 21.10
CA ASP A 66 -14.60 13.35 20.33
C ASP A 66 -13.14 13.67 20.71
N GLU A 67 -12.74 13.45 21.97
CA GLU A 67 -11.37 13.66 22.44
C GLU A 67 -10.38 12.70 21.78
N LEU A 68 -10.75 11.42 21.61
CA LEU A 68 -9.96 10.46 20.84
C LEU A 68 -9.77 10.92 19.38
N LEU A 69 -10.81 11.47 18.75
CA LEU A 69 -10.72 11.95 17.37
C LEU A 69 -9.80 13.16 17.25
N GLU A 70 -9.83 14.05 18.25
CA GLU A 70 -8.95 15.23 18.34
C GLU A 70 -7.48 14.82 18.54
N ASP A 71 -7.21 13.84 19.40
CA ASP A 71 -5.87 13.27 19.60
C ASP A 71 -5.33 12.62 18.30
N ILE A 72 -6.20 11.91 17.55
CA ILE A 72 -5.85 11.34 16.23
C ILE A 72 -5.52 12.46 15.23
N GLU A 73 -6.29 13.55 15.24
CA GLU A 73 -6.07 14.71 14.39
C GLU A 73 -4.69 15.33 14.64
N GLU A 74 -4.34 15.57 15.91
CA GLU A 74 -3.04 16.13 16.28
C GLU A 74 -1.88 15.24 15.81
N ILE A 75 -2.00 13.93 15.99
CA ILE A 75 -0.99 12.96 15.54
C ILE A 75 -0.83 13.00 14.00
N LEU A 76 -1.92 13.18 13.24
CA LEU A 76 -1.88 13.30 11.79
C LEU A 76 -1.20 14.60 11.34
N LEU A 77 -1.50 15.72 11.99
CA LEU A 77 -0.85 17.01 11.72
C LEU A 77 0.67 16.95 11.95
N GLN A 78 1.11 16.28 13.03
CA GLN A 78 2.52 16.08 13.34
C GLN A 78 3.24 15.11 12.38
N ALA A 79 2.49 14.32 11.60
CA ALA A 79 3.05 13.30 10.71
C ALA A 79 3.20 13.77 9.26
N ASP A 80 3.30 15.09 9.04
CA ASP A 80 3.43 15.72 7.72
C ASP A 80 2.26 15.43 6.75
N VAL A 81 1.06 15.16 7.27
CA VAL A 81 -0.15 14.92 6.45
C VAL A 81 -0.76 16.23 5.93
N GLY A 82 -0.56 17.33 6.66
CA GLY A 82 -1.10 18.65 6.36
C GLY A 82 -2.55 18.82 6.83
N VAL A 83 -2.96 20.09 7.02
CA VAL A 83 -4.25 20.46 7.64
C VAL A 83 -5.45 19.98 6.83
N GLN A 84 -5.46 20.23 5.52
CA GLN A 84 -6.59 19.88 4.65
C GLN A 84 -6.84 18.37 4.60
N THR A 85 -5.80 17.59 4.33
CA THR A 85 -5.86 16.13 4.28
C THR A 85 -6.24 15.53 5.62
N THR A 86 -5.71 16.08 6.71
CA THR A 86 -6.02 15.63 8.06
C THR A 86 -7.50 15.84 8.39
N SER A 87 -8.04 17.04 8.12
CA SER A 87 -9.46 17.34 8.31
C SER A 87 -10.36 16.40 7.51
N GLU A 88 -9.97 16.09 6.26
CA GLU A 88 -10.71 15.14 5.42
C GLU A 88 -10.66 13.70 5.98
N ILE A 89 -9.51 13.25 6.48
CA ILE A 89 -9.36 11.94 7.12
C ILE A 89 -10.27 11.82 8.34
N VAL A 90 -10.23 12.81 9.24
CA VAL A 90 -11.01 12.81 10.49
C VAL A 90 -12.51 12.87 10.19
N SER A 91 -12.92 13.71 9.24
CA SER A 91 -14.32 13.79 8.81
C SER A 91 -14.84 12.45 8.28
N ARG A 92 -14.09 11.79 7.40
CA ARG A 92 -14.44 10.46 6.86
C ARG A 92 -14.44 9.39 7.94
N LEU A 93 -13.52 9.46 8.90
CA LEU A 93 -13.45 8.54 10.02
C LEU A 93 -14.70 8.67 10.90
N LYS A 94 -15.07 9.89 11.28
CA LYS A 94 -16.26 10.19 12.08
C LYS A 94 -17.55 9.75 11.37
N GLU A 95 -17.62 9.96 10.06
CA GLU A 95 -18.74 9.49 9.25
C GLU A 95 -18.84 7.96 9.25
N ARG A 96 -17.73 7.25 9.02
CA ARG A 96 -17.72 5.77 9.05
C ARG A 96 -18.04 5.20 10.42
N ILE A 97 -17.51 5.78 11.50
CA ILE A 97 -17.83 5.35 12.88
C ILE A 97 -19.33 5.39 13.12
N ARG A 98 -19.99 6.47 12.68
CA ARG A 98 -21.44 6.63 12.80
C ARG A 98 -22.21 5.67 11.89
N ASN A 99 -21.82 5.56 10.62
CA ASN A 99 -22.54 4.75 9.64
C ASN A 99 -22.42 3.24 9.93
N GLU A 100 -21.24 2.80 10.36
CA GLU A 100 -20.93 1.40 10.64
C GLU A 100 -21.13 1.04 12.14
N ASN A 101 -21.64 1.97 12.96
CA ASN A 101 -21.83 1.82 14.41
C ASN A 101 -20.60 1.23 15.12
N ILE A 102 -19.43 1.79 14.82
CA ILE A 102 -18.17 1.29 15.35
C ILE A 102 -18.05 1.69 16.82
N SER A 103 -18.02 0.69 17.70
CA SER A 103 -17.80 0.86 19.14
C SER A 103 -16.42 0.37 19.61
N GLU A 104 -15.75 -0.45 18.80
CA GLU A 104 -14.47 -1.09 19.15
C GLU A 104 -13.25 -0.28 18.64
N PRO A 105 -12.29 0.08 19.52
CA PRO A 105 -11.10 0.85 19.14
C PRO A 105 -10.23 0.19 18.05
N GLU A 106 -10.11 -1.15 18.05
CA GLU A 106 -9.35 -1.86 17.00
C GLU A 106 -10.01 -1.76 15.62
N THR A 107 -11.33 -1.60 15.57
CA THR A 107 -12.06 -1.39 14.32
C THR A 107 -11.82 0.02 13.80
N VAL A 108 -11.74 1.04 14.68
CA VAL A 108 -11.38 2.43 14.31
C VAL A 108 -10.02 2.48 13.63
N LYS A 109 -9.02 1.78 14.18
CA LYS A 109 -7.68 1.66 13.58
C LYS A 109 -7.70 1.08 12.17
N THR A 110 -8.52 0.04 11.96
CA THR A 110 -8.65 -0.62 10.65
C THR A 110 -9.27 0.34 9.64
N VAL A 111 -10.36 1.00 10.03
CA VAL A 111 -11.03 1.99 9.20
C VAL A 111 -10.12 3.17 8.86
N LEU A 112 -9.39 3.71 9.83
CA LEU A 112 -8.45 4.81 9.60
C LEU A 112 -7.36 4.41 8.60
N LYS A 113 -6.80 3.20 8.72
CA LYS A 113 -5.82 2.67 7.75
C LYS A 113 -6.38 2.63 6.33
N GLU A 114 -7.64 2.23 6.17
CA GLU A 114 -8.30 2.18 4.87
C GLU A 114 -8.50 3.58 4.29
N ILE A 115 -8.99 4.53 5.10
CA ILE A 115 -9.21 5.92 4.67
C ILE A 115 -7.89 6.55 4.20
N VAL A 116 -6.85 6.46 5.02
CA VAL A 116 -5.52 6.97 4.68
C VAL A 116 -4.97 6.30 3.43
N ARG A 117 -5.14 4.97 3.29
CA ARG A 117 -4.72 4.25 2.07
C ARG A 117 -5.49 4.73 0.84
N LYS A 118 -6.79 4.99 0.96
CA LYS A 118 -7.63 5.40 -0.17
C LYS A 118 -7.27 6.81 -0.64
N LEU A 119 -7.12 7.76 0.28
CA LEU A 119 -6.69 9.13 -0.04
C LEU A 119 -5.29 9.17 -0.66
N MET A 120 -4.35 8.42 -0.08
CA MET A 120 -3.00 8.31 -0.65
C MET A 120 -2.91 7.50 -1.95
N LEU A 121 -3.98 6.87 -2.42
CA LEU A 121 -4.02 6.22 -3.74
C LEU A 121 -4.76 7.08 -4.76
N SER A 122 -5.71 7.93 -4.33
CA SER A 122 -6.41 8.86 -5.21
C SER A 122 -5.50 9.99 -5.69
N ASP A 123 -4.56 10.46 -4.86
CA ASP A 123 -3.63 11.53 -5.26
C ASP A 123 -2.59 11.10 -6.31
N TYR A 124 -2.50 9.80 -6.64
CA TYR A 124 -1.59 9.25 -7.65
C TYR A 124 -2.28 8.79 -8.95
N SER A 125 -3.61 8.89 -9.06
CA SER A 125 -4.35 8.64 -10.32
C SER A 125 -4.70 9.95 -11.00
#